data_AF-I4VLW5-F1
#
_entry.id   AF-I4VLW5-F1
#
_cell.length_a   1.000
_cell.length_b   1.000
_cell.length_c   1.000
_cell.angle_alpha   90.00
_cell.angle_beta   90.00
_cell.angle_gamma   90.00
#
_symmetry.space_group_name_H-M   'P 1'
#
loop_
_entity.id
_entity.type
_entity.pdbx_description
1 polymer ?
#
loop_
_entity_poly.entity_id
_entity_poly.type
_entity_poly.pdbx_seq_one_letter_code
_entity_poly.pdbx_strand_id
1 'polypeptide(L)'
;WWLGALAWLGVLSTAGVALFPFLLPSSSVPAQSLTVWNASSSRLTLTWMLGFAAVFVPLILWYTSWAFYVMRGKVSADAVEADEHAY
;
A
#
# COMPACT_ATOMS: atom_id res chain seq x y z
N TRP A 1 -13.63 1.72 -12.22
CA TRP A 1 -13.02 1.38 -10.93
C TRP A 1 -12.13 0.14 -11.01
N TRP A 2 -12.66 -1.07 -11.21
CA TRP A 2 -11.85 -2.30 -11.20
C TRP A 2 -10.72 -2.36 -12.25
N LEU A 3 -10.99 -1.98 -13.49
CA LEU A 3 -9.97 -1.91 -14.54
C LEU A 3 -8.86 -0.89 -14.22
N GLY A 4 -9.21 0.21 -13.56
CA GLY A 4 -8.23 1.21 -13.11
C GLY A 4 -7.33 0.64 -12.01
N ALA A 5 -7.91 -0.04 -11.01
CA ALA A 5 -7.14 -0.69 -9.95
C ALA A 5 -6.18 -1.75 -10.51
N LEU A 6 -6.62 -2.56 -11.48
CA LEU A 6 -5.78 -3.55 -12.15
C LEU A 6 -4.65 -2.90 -12.95
N ALA A 7 -4.93 -1.79 -13.65
CA ALA A 7 -3.90 -1.05 -14.38
C ALA A 7 -2.81 -0.52 -13.44
N TRP A 8 -3.19 0.07 -12.29
CA TRP A 8 -2.24 0.53 -11.29
C TRP A 8 -1.38 -0.60 -10.72
N LEU A 9 -2.00 -1.73 -10.36
CA LEU A 9 -1.27 -2.92 -9.91
C LEU A 9 -0.27 -3.40 -10.97
N GLY A 10 -0.69 -3.50 -12.23
CA GLY A 10 0.17 -3.94 -13.32
C GLY A 10 1.38 -3.03 -13.55
N VAL A 11 1.19 -1.71 -13.51
CA VAL A 11 2.30 -0.73 -13.66
C VAL A 11 3.29 -0.85 -12.52
N LEU A 12 2.81 -0.89 -11.27
CA LEU A 12 3.66 -1.03 -10.08
C LEU A 12 4.42 -2.36 -10.08
N SER A 13 3.75 -3.46 -10.41
CA SER A 13 4.39 -4.78 -10.51
C SER A 13 5.44 -4.84 -11.61
N THR A 14 5.18 -4.24 -12.77
CA THR A 14 6.15 -4.20 -13.89
C THR A 14 7.42 -3.46 -13.49
N ALA A 15 7.30 -2.30 -12.83
CA ALA A 15 8.45 -1.57 -12.32
C ALA A 15 9.23 -2.38 -11.28
N GLY A 16 8.54 -3.04 -10.34
CA GLY A 16 9.19 -3.87 -9.33
C GLY A 16 9.93 -5.08 -9.91
N VAL A 17 9.32 -5.77 -10.89
CA VAL A 17 9.95 -6.92 -11.57
C VAL A 17 11.13 -6.47 -12.44
N ALA A 18 11.02 -5.33 -13.13
CA ALA A 18 12.09 -4.83 -13.98
C ALA A 18 13.33 -4.39 -13.19
N LEU A 19 13.14 -3.90 -11.96
CA LEU A 19 14.22 -3.46 -11.09
C LEU A 19 14.88 -4.60 -10.31
N PHE A 20 14.17 -5.71 -10.06
CA PHE A 20 14.72 -6.85 -9.32
C PHE A 20 16.01 -7.39 -9.97
N PRO A 21 17.15 -7.55 -9.24
CA PRO A 21 17.31 -7.49 -7.78
C PRO A 21 17.79 -6.13 -7.22
N PHE A 22 17.87 -5.09 -8.05
CA PHE A 22 18.30 -3.75 -7.68
C PHE A 22 17.12 -2.92 -7.15
N LEU A 23 17.34 -2.19 -6.07
CA LEU A 23 16.39 -1.19 -5.55
C LEU A 23 16.79 0.20 -6.05
N LEU A 24 18.08 0.51 -6.00
CA LEU A 24 18.64 1.76 -6.50
C LEU A 24 19.99 1.48 -7.18
N PRO A 25 20.05 1.47 -8.53
CA PRO A 25 21.30 1.33 -9.26
C PRO A 25 22.11 2.62 -9.16
N SER A 26 23.40 2.51 -8.83
CA SER A 26 24.31 3.66 -8.78
C SER A 26 24.90 3.93 -10.17
N SER A 27 24.71 5.15 -10.69
CA SER A 27 25.22 5.56 -12.01
C SER A 27 26.73 5.86 -12.01
N SER A 28 27.29 6.27 -10.86
CA SER A 28 28.69 6.69 -10.72
C SER A 28 29.62 5.58 -10.20
N VAL A 29 29.12 4.68 -9.35
CA VAL A 29 29.88 3.56 -8.79
C VAL A 29 29.05 2.28 -8.84
N PRO A 30 29.12 1.48 -9.92
CA PRO A 30 28.28 0.31 -10.12
C PRO A 30 28.35 -0.72 -8.97
N ALA A 31 29.51 -0.80 -8.31
CA ALA A 31 29.78 -1.71 -7.18
C ALA A 31 29.08 -1.35 -5.86
N GLN A 32 28.46 -0.17 -5.75
CA GLN A 32 27.69 0.27 -4.57
C GLN A 32 26.18 0.31 -4.86
N SER A 33 25.72 -0.43 -5.88
CA SER A 33 24.29 -0.53 -6.17
C SER A 33 23.56 -1.21 -5.00
N LEU A 34 22.48 -0.58 -4.54
CA LEU A 34 21.63 -1.11 -3.47
C LEU A 34 20.78 -2.23 -4.06
N THR A 35 21.07 -3.46 -3.64
CA THR A 35 20.36 -4.67 -4.02
C THR A 35 19.53 -5.16 -2.84
N VAL A 36 18.52 -5.97 -3.12
CA VAL A 36 17.69 -6.58 -2.05
C VAL A 36 18.52 -7.36 -1.02
N TRP A 37 19.70 -7.84 -1.42
CA TRP A 37 20.59 -8.67 -0.60
C TRP A 37 21.54 -7.87 0.30
N ASN A 38 21.97 -6.69 -0.13
CA ASN A 38 22.87 -5.84 0.66
C ASN A 38 22.13 -4.79 1.49
N ALA A 39 20.91 -4.41 1.09
CA ALA A 39 20.11 -3.37 1.73
C ALA A 39 19.10 -3.91 2.75
N SER A 40 19.00 -5.23 2.94
CA SER A 40 18.08 -5.82 3.91
C SER A 40 18.56 -5.64 5.35
N SER A 41 17.65 -5.30 6.26
CA SER A 41 17.92 -5.27 7.70
C SER A 41 18.31 -6.65 8.27
N SER A 42 18.80 -6.68 9.51
CA SER A 42 19.15 -7.93 10.20
C SER A 42 17.96 -8.91 10.23
N ARG A 43 18.25 -10.22 10.22
CA ARG A 43 17.20 -11.27 10.19
C ARG A 43 16.22 -11.16 11.36
N LEU A 44 16.71 -10.77 12.54
CA LEU A 44 15.88 -10.60 13.73
C LEU A 44 14.84 -9.49 13.51
N THR A 45 15.27 -8.29 13.11
CA THR A 45 14.36 -7.15 12.89
C THR A 45 13.40 -7.44 11.74
N LEU A 46 13.88 -8.04 10.64
CA LEU A 46 13.04 -8.42 9.51
C LEU A 46 11.93 -9.40 9.90
N THR A 47 12.24 -10.38 10.76
CA THR A 47 11.26 -11.36 11.24
C THR A 47 10.20 -10.71 12.13
N TRP A 48 10.60 -9.81 13.02
CA TRP A 48 9.65 -9.04 13.84
C TRP A 48 8.75 -8.14 12.99
N MET A 49 9.32 -7.40 12.02
CA MET A 49 8.55 -6.55 11.12
C MET A 49 7.57 -7.36 10.25
N LEU A 50 7.96 -8.54 9.77
CA LEU A 50 7.06 -9.45 9.06
C LEU A 50 5.91 -9.92 9.97
N GLY A 51 6.20 -10.28 11.22
CA GLY A 51 5.18 -10.65 12.21
C GLY A 51 4.17 -9.53 12.44
N PHE A 52 4.65 -8.29 12.62
CA PHE A 52 3.77 -7.13 12.76
C PHE A 52 2.95 -6.87 11.50
N ALA A 53 3.56 -6.88 10.32
CA ALA A 53 2.84 -6.69 9.07
C ALA A 53 1.75 -7.76 8.88
N ALA A 54 2.04 -9.02 9.21
CA ALA A 54 1.09 -10.12 9.08
C ALA A 54 -0.14 -9.98 10.00
N VAL A 55 -0.02 -9.29 11.13
CA VAL A 55 -1.14 -9.07 12.06
C VAL A 55 -1.87 -7.75 11.77
N PHE A 56 -1.11 -6.65 11.64
CA PHE A 56 -1.70 -5.32 11.51
C PHE A 56 -2.30 -5.04 10.15
N VAL A 57 -1.69 -5.51 9.05
CA VAL A 57 -2.23 -5.30 7.70
C VAL A 57 -3.65 -5.87 7.56
N PRO A 58 -3.92 -7.16 7.88
CA PRO A 58 -5.28 -7.68 7.78
C PRO A 58 -6.25 -7.01 8.76
N LEU A 59 -5.80 -6.65 9.97
CA LEU A 59 -6.63 -5.93 10.94
C LEU A 59 -7.08 -4.56 10.42
N ILE A 60 -6.15 -3.80 9.82
CA ILE A 60 -6.45 -2.50 9.21
C ILE A 60 -7.43 -2.69 8.05
N LEU A 61 -7.17 -3.65 7.15
CA LEU A 61 -8.07 -3.93 6.02
C LEU A 61 -9.47 -4.31 6.49
N TRP A 62 -9.59 -5.08 7.57
CA TRP A 62 -10.88 -5.42 8.17
C TRP A 62 -11.63 -4.18 8.65
N TYR A 63 -10.97 -3.35 9.46
CA TYR A 63 -11.56 -2.12 9.99
C TYR A 63 -11.96 -1.15 8.88
N THR A 64 -11.09 -0.94 7.91
CA THR A 64 -11.36 -0.06 6.76
C THR A 64 -12.53 -0.60 5.93
N SER A 65 -12.59 -1.92 5.69
CA SER A 65 -13.72 -2.54 4.97
C SER A 65 -15.03 -2.37 5.72
N TRP A 66 -15.03 -2.53 7.05
CA TRP A 66 -16.20 -2.28 7.89
C TRP A 66 -16.63 -0.81 7.85
N ALA A 67 -15.70 0.13 7.92
CA ALA A 67 -16.01 1.56 7.82
C ALA A 67 -16.68 1.91 6.48
N PHE A 68 -16.15 1.41 5.36
CA PHE A 68 -16.79 1.56 4.04
C PHE A 68 -18.16 0.89 3.96
N TYR A 69 -18.33 -0.24 4.64
CA TYR A 69 -19.63 -0.90 4.73
C TYR A 69 -20.64 -0.08 5.55
N VAL A 70 -20.22 0.57 6.63
CA VAL A 70 -21.09 1.43 7.46
C VAL A 70 -21.48 2.70 6.70
N MET A 71 -20.53 3.32 5.99
CA MET A 71 -20.77 4.55 5.21
C MET A 71 -21.45 4.28 3.86
N ARG A 72 -21.82 3.04 3.54
CA ARG A 72 -22.47 2.72 2.28
C ARG A 72 -23.88 3.34 2.25
N GLY A 73 -24.07 4.30 1.37
CA GLY A 73 -25.34 5.00 1.19
C GLY A 73 -25.20 5.99 0.04
N LYS A 74 -26.29 6.29 -0.65
CA LYS A 74 -26.28 7.37 -1.64
C LYS A 74 -26.34 8.69 -0.87
N VAL A 75 -25.33 9.53 -1.01
CA VAL A 75 -25.40 10.91 -0.52
C VAL A 75 -26.40 11.64 -1.42
N SER A 76 -27.59 11.94 -0.88
CA SER A 76 -28.60 12.75 -1.57
C SER A 76 -28.41 14.21 -1.17
N ALA A 77 -28.59 15.15 -2.10
CA ALA A 77 -28.50 16.58 -1.81
C ALA A 77 -29.49 17.00 -0.69
N ASP A 78 -30.70 16.44 -0.70
CA ASP A 78 -31.71 16.69 0.35
C ASP A 78 -31.28 16.22 1.75
N ALA A 79 -30.43 15.18 1.83
CA ALA A 79 -29.90 14.68 3.10
C ALA A 79 -28.75 15.55 3.63
N VAL A 80 -28.13 16.37 2.78
CA VAL A 80 -27.09 17.33 3.13
C VAL A 80 -27.71 18.68 3.52
N GLU A 81 -28.79 19.11 2.86
CA GLU A 81 -29.54 20.32 3.24
C GLU A 81 -30.34 20.16 4.55
N ALA A 82 -30.80 18.95 4.88
CA ALA A 82 -31.54 18.69 6.12
C ALA A 82 -30.67 18.75 7.39
N ASP A 83 -29.35 18.74 7.26
CA ASP A 83 -28.39 18.72 8.36
C ASP A 83 -27.50 19.98 8.32
N GLU A 84 -28.11 21.13 8.66
CA GLU A 84 -27.49 22.47 8.62
C GLU A 84 -26.27 22.62 9.57
N HIS A 85 -25.98 21.62 10.41
CA HIS A 85 -24.91 21.66 11.42
C HIS A 85 -23.92 20.48 11.35
N ALA A 86 -24.03 19.59 10.36
CA ALA A 86 -23.12 18.43 10.22
C ALA A 86 -21.89 18.68 9.34
N TYR A 87 -21.66 19.92 8.89
CA TYR A 87 -20.45 20.34 8.18
C TYR A 87 -19.86 21.64 8.71
#